data_AF-A0A6J1NHF5-F1
#
_entry.id   AF-A0A6J1NHF5-F1
#
_cell.length_a   1.000
_cell.length_b   1.000
_cell.length_c   1.000
_cell.angle_alpha   90.00
_cell.angle_beta   90.00
_cell.angle_gamma   90.00
#
_symmetry.space_group_name_H-M   'P 1'
#
loop_
_entity.id
_entity.type
_entity.pdbx_description
1 polymer ?
#
loop_
_entity_poly.entity_id
_entity_poly.type
_entity_poly.pdbx_seq_one_letter_code
_entity_poly.pdbx_strand_id
1 'polypeptide(L)'
;MFTRFDQGKSTKGASKLRRDLINAEIANLRDLLPLPPSTRQRLSQLQLMALVCVYVRKSNYFQQVFKRFEINQQPSTTPNFGFSKALNGFLMMMTQNGKLLYISDNAAEYLGHSMEDLLIHGDSVYDVIDKQDQQTVRSELSRAPTDGEDRVFLCRMNVARNARRQMRFGDQKVNIKPH
;
A
#
# COMPACT_ATOMS: atom_id res chain seq x y z
N MET A 1 60.77 18.75 11.35
CA MET A 1 59.32 18.79 11.64
C MET A 1 58.59 18.30 10.40
N PHE A 2 58.26 17.01 10.33
CA PHE A 2 57.40 16.45 9.28
C PHE A 2 56.41 15.51 9.95
N THR A 3 55.19 15.98 10.14
CA THR A 3 54.07 15.18 10.65
C THR A 3 53.63 14.22 9.55
N ARG A 4 53.93 12.94 9.77
CA ARG A 4 53.50 11.81 8.95
C ARG A 4 51.97 11.77 8.92
N PHE A 5 51.37 12.08 7.78
CA PHE A 5 49.95 11.83 7.53
C PHE A 5 49.72 10.31 7.56
N ASP A 6 49.01 9.82 8.56
CA ASP A 6 48.53 8.44 8.64
C ASP A 6 47.39 8.26 7.62
N GLN A 7 47.76 7.99 6.38
CA GLN A 7 46.89 7.85 5.21
C GLN A 7 46.18 6.48 5.16
N GLY A 8 45.90 5.87 6.32
CA GLY A 8 45.29 4.54 6.44
C GLY A 8 43.95 4.47 7.19
N LYS A 9 43.52 5.54 7.87
CA LYS A 9 42.37 5.50 8.81
C LYS A 9 41.12 6.27 8.35
N SER A 10 41.18 7.00 7.24
CA SER A 10 40.18 8.04 6.93
C SER A 10 38.89 7.56 6.23
N THR A 11 38.88 6.40 5.57
CA THR A 11 37.69 5.94 4.82
C THR A 11 36.74 5.05 5.64
N LYS A 12 37.26 4.26 6.59
CA LYS A 12 36.45 3.31 7.40
C LYS A 12 35.50 4.03 8.37
N GLY A 13 35.97 5.09 9.03
CA GLY A 13 35.16 5.90 9.94
C GLY A 13 34.06 6.67 9.20
N ALA A 14 34.40 7.30 8.07
CA ALA A 14 33.45 8.04 7.24
C ALA A 14 32.34 7.12 6.66
N SER A 15 32.71 5.92 6.21
CA SER A 15 31.74 4.93 5.71
C SER A 15 30.81 4.40 6.81
N LYS A 16 31.32 4.19 8.03
CA LYS A 16 30.50 3.81 9.18
C LYS A 16 29.52 4.92 9.53
N LEU A 17 30.00 6.16 9.70
CA LEU A 17 29.14 7.31 10.00
C LEU A 17 28.03 7.48 8.96
N ARG A 18 28.36 7.35 7.66
CA ARG A 18 27.35 7.42 6.60
C ARG A 18 26.27 6.33 6.74
N ARG A 19 26.65 5.10 7.05
CA ARG A 19 25.68 4.01 7.27
C ARG A 19 24.82 4.26 8.51
N ASP A 20 25.43 4.77 9.58
CA ASP A 20 24.71 5.09 10.82
C ASP A 20 23.69 6.22 10.58
N LEU A 21 24.05 7.26 9.82
CA LEU A 21 23.12 8.32 9.41
C LEU A 21 21.96 7.80 8.56
N ILE A 22 22.22 6.91 7.59
CA ILE A 22 21.16 6.29 6.77
C ILE A 22 20.22 5.47 7.66
N ASN A 23 20.75 4.67 8.59
CA ASN A 23 19.94 3.84 9.47
C ASN A 23 19.10 4.69 10.45
N ALA A 24 19.65 5.81 10.94
CA ALA A 24 18.92 6.77 11.75
C ALA A 24 17.74 7.36 10.97
N GLU A 25 17.95 7.75 9.71
CA GLU A 25 16.88 8.29 8.88
C GLU A 25 15.81 7.25 8.55
N ILE A 26 16.20 6.01 8.31
CA ILE A 26 15.26 4.90 8.11
C ILE A 26 14.42 4.65 9.37
N ALA A 27 14.99 4.82 10.57
CA ALA A 27 14.23 4.77 11.81
C ALA A 27 13.23 5.94 11.90
N ASN A 28 13.65 7.17 11.56
CA ASN A 28 12.74 8.33 11.49
C ASN A 28 11.57 8.07 10.53
N LEU A 29 11.84 7.55 9.33
CA LEU A 29 10.82 7.21 8.34
C LEU A 29 9.85 6.14 8.85
N ARG A 30 10.35 5.14 9.59
CA ARG A 30 9.49 4.14 10.25
C ARG A 30 8.52 4.81 11.19
N ASP A 31 8.98 5.77 11.98
CA ASP A 31 8.15 6.42 12.98
C ASP A 31 7.07 7.34 12.38
N LEU A 32 7.28 7.83 11.15
CA LEU A 32 6.32 8.67 10.41
C LEU A 32 5.22 7.89 9.69
N LEU A 33 5.37 6.58 9.51
CA LEU A 33 4.31 5.79 8.86
C LEU A 33 3.05 5.76 9.74
N PRO A 34 1.85 6.00 9.17
CA PRO A 34 0.58 5.98 9.90
C PRO A 34 0.11 4.53 10.12
N LEU A 35 0.92 3.75 10.82
CA LEU A 35 0.68 2.35 11.14
C LEU A 35 0.85 2.11 12.65
N PRO A 36 0.17 1.11 13.22
CA PRO A 36 0.37 0.73 14.61
C PRO A 36 1.86 0.42 14.91
N PRO A 37 2.37 0.75 16.12
CA PRO A 37 3.75 0.45 16.51
C PRO A 37 4.14 -1.02 16.31
N SER A 38 3.21 -1.94 16.61
CA SER A 38 3.39 -3.39 16.43
C SER A 38 3.64 -3.78 14.97
N THR A 39 2.94 -3.17 14.01
CA THR A 39 3.18 -3.40 12.59
C THR A 39 4.52 -2.82 12.17
N ARG A 40 4.82 -1.58 12.57
CA ARG A 40 6.07 -0.89 12.20
C ARG A 40 7.33 -1.66 12.62
N GLN A 41 7.33 -2.25 13.81
CA GLN A 41 8.47 -3.01 14.34
C GLN A 41 8.72 -4.33 13.60
N ARG A 42 7.69 -4.92 12.98
CA ARG A 42 7.79 -6.20 12.25
C ARG A 42 8.32 -6.05 10.82
N LEU A 43 8.30 -4.84 10.26
CA LEU A 43 8.73 -4.58 8.89
C LEU A 43 10.25 -4.70 8.75
N SER A 44 10.72 -5.42 7.73
CA SER A 44 12.12 -5.34 7.31
C SER A 44 12.43 -3.96 6.70
N GLN A 45 13.70 -3.61 6.57
CA GLN A 45 14.11 -2.35 5.95
C GLN A 45 13.61 -2.22 4.50
N LEU A 46 13.58 -3.31 3.73
CA LEU A 46 13.05 -3.29 2.36
C LEU A 46 11.53 -3.08 2.34
N GLN A 47 10.80 -3.75 3.22
CA GLN A 47 9.34 -3.60 3.31
C GLN A 47 8.96 -2.19 3.77
N LEU A 48 9.71 -1.64 4.72
CA LEU A 48 9.56 -0.27 5.15
C LEU A 48 9.76 0.70 3.97
N MET A 49 10.84 0.54 3.21
CA MET A 49 11.10 1.40 2.04
C MET A 49 10.01 1.25 0.98
N ALA A 50 9.48 0.04 0.74
CA ALA A 50 8.37 -0.17 -0.18
C ALA A 50 7.12 0.63 0.25
N LEU A 51 6.74 0.55 1.54
CA LEU A 51 5.62 1.33 2.06
C LEU A 51 5.88 2.83 1.98
N VAL A 52 7.06 3.30 2.39
CA VAL A 52 7.44 4.72 2.27
C VAL A 52 7.29 5.22 0.83
N CYS A 53 7.75 4.44 -0.16
CA CYS A 53 7.57 4.76 -1.58
C CYS A 53 6.09 4.89 -1.97
N VAL A 54 5.22 3.99 -1.50
CA VAL A 54 3.76 4.07 -1.74
C VAL A 54 3.17 5.31 -1.07
N TYR A 55 3.53 5.62 0.17
CA TYR A 55 3.03 6.80 0.90
C TYR A 55 3.46 8.11 0.25
N VAL A 56 4.73 8.23 -0.17
CA VAL A 56 5.23 9.39 -0.91
C VAL A 56 4.50 9.52 -2.25
N ARG A 57 4.33 8.40 -2.97
CA ARG A 57 3.57 8.37 -4.24
C ARG A 57 2.13 8.85 -4.05
N LYS A 58 1.45 8.36 -3.02
CA LYS A 58 0.09 8.79 -2.63
C LYS A 58 0.07 10.29 -2.33
N SER A 59 0.95 10.78 -1.46
CA SER A 59 1.04 12.21 -1.11
C SER A 59 1.24 13.09 -2.34
N ASN A 60 2.20 12.74 -3.21
CA ASN A 60 2.48 13.47 -4.44
C ASN A 60 1.29 13.45 -5.42
N TYR A 61 0.60 12.31 -5.53
CA TYR A 61 -0.58 12.18 -6.38
C TYR A 61 -1.69 13.12 -5.92
N PHE A 62 -2.03 13.10 -4.62
CA PHE A 62 -3.06 13.97 -4.06
C PHE A 62 -2.68 15.45 -4.19
N GLN A 63 -1.42 15.82 -3.95
CA GLN A 63 -0.97 17.20 -4.15
C GLN A 63 -1.20 17.69 -5.59
N GLN A 64 -0.98 16.84 -6.60
CA GLN A 64 -1.24 17.19 -8.01
C GLN A 64 -2.74 17.30 -8.30
N VAL A 65 -3.55 16.37 -7.77
CA VAL A 65 -5.01 16.39 -7.91
C VAL A 65 -5.60 17.64 -7.27
N PHE A 66 -5.26 17.95 -6.01
CA PHE A 66 -5.76 19.13 -5.32
C PHE A 66 -5.38 20.43 -6.04
N LYS A 67 -4.15 20.53 -6.58
CA LYS A 67 -3.74 21.67 -7.42
C LYS A 67 -4.58 21.79 -8.69
N ARG A 68 -4.93 20.68 -9.33
CA ARG A 68 -5.71 20.67 -10.57
C ARG A 68 -7.16 21.11 -10.37
N PHE A 69 -7.76 20.76 -9.24
CA PHE A 69 -9.17 21.03 -8.96
C PHE A 69 -9.40 22.27 -8.06
N GLU A 70 -8.35 23.06 -7.78
CA GLU A 70 -8.40 24.23 -6.88
C GLU A 70 -9.08 23.95 -5.53
N ILE A 71 -9.06 22.70 -5.08
CA ILE A 71 -9.64 22.31 -3.81
C ILE A 71 -8.69 22.84 -2.74
N ASN A 72 -9.11 23.91 -2.05
CA ASN A 72 -8.43 24.40 -0.85
C ASN A 72 -8.20 23.22 0.09
N GLN A 73 -6.97 23.03 0.57
CA GLN A 73 -6.59 22.01 1.55
C GLN A 73 -7.32 22.28 2.87
N GLN A 74 -8.62 22.00 2.92
CA GLN A 74 -9.25 21.64 4.18
C GLN A 74 -8.61 20.31 4.57
N PRO A 75 -7.99 20.19 5.76
CA PRO A 75 -7.60 18.90 6.30
C PRO A 75 -8.89 18.14 6.56
N SER A 76 -9.44 17.50 5.52
CA SER A 76 -10.49 16.53 5.68
C SER A 76 -9.86 15.40 6.47
N THR A 77 -10.23 15.33 7.74
CA THR A 77 -10.10 14.15 8.57
C THR A 77 -10.40 12.96 7.68
N THR A 78 -9.41 12.11 7.44
CA THR A 78 -9.57 10.84 6.70
C THR A 78 -10.94 10.25 7.03
N PRO A 79 -11.85 10.09 6.05
CA PRO A 79 -13.19 9.61 6.33
C PRO A 79 -13.11 8.33 7.13
N ASN A 80 -13.76 8.40 8.28
CA ASN A 80 -13.69 7.50 9.41
C ASN A 80 -13.66 6.02 9.02
N PHE A 81 -12.86 5.30 9.78
CA PHE A 81 -12.74 3.84 10.02
C PHE A 81 -14.05 2.99 9.95
N GLY A 82 -15.22 3.60 9.75
CA GLY A 82 -16.52 2.95 9.60
C GLY A 82 -17.02 2.77 8.16
N PHE A 83 -16.54 3.53 7.16
CA PHE A 83 -17.07 3.38 5.78
C PHE A 83 -16.76 2.01 5.18
N SER A 84 -15.54 1.51 5.41
CA SER A 84 -15.12 0.17 4.98
C SER A 84 -15.99 -0.94 5.58
N LYS A 85 -16.57 -0.75 6.78
CA LYS A 85 -17.46 -1.74 7.41
C LYS A 85 -18.87 -1.76 6.81
N ALA A 86 -19.29 -0.67 6.17
CA ALA A 86 -20.59 -0.57 5.51
C ALA A 86 -20.54 -1.02 4.04
N LEU A 87 -19.34 -1.14 3.46
CA LEU A 87 -19.15 -1.60 2.09
C LEU A 87 -19.17 -3.13 2.02
N ASN A 88 -19.96 -3.69 1.09
CA ASN A 88 -19.82 -5.10 0.68
C ASN A 88 -18.68 -5.25 -0.34
N GLY A 89 -17.49 -4.86 0.08
CA GLY A 89 -16.28 -4.83 -0.73
C GLY A 89 -15.20 -4.00 -0.06
N PHE A 90 -14.12 -3.74 -0.78
CA PHE A 90 -13.01 -2.92 -0.29
C PHE A 90 -12.68 -1.83 -1.31
N LEU A 91 -11.95 -0.82 -0.85
CA LEU A 91 -11.47 0.28 -1.68
C LEU A 91 -10.03 0.04 -2.11
N MET A 92 -9.75 0.34 -3.37
CA MET A 92 -8.41 0.35 -3.90
C MET A 92 -8.23 1.59 -4.76
N MET A 93 -7.10 2.27 -4.58
CA MET A 93 -6.72 3.43 -5.35
C MET A 93 -5.42 3.15 -6.08
N MET A 94 -5.38 3.50 -7.35
CA MET A 94 -4.24 3.32 -8.21
C MET A 94 -4.15 4.46 -9.23
N THR A 95 -2.98 4.61 -9.83
CA THR A 95 -2.78 5.52 -10.96
C THR A 95 -3.22 4.86 -12.27
N GLN A 96 -3.33 5.64 -13.36
CA GLN A 96 -3.70 5.13 -14.70
C GLN A 96 -2.72 4.09 -15.26
N ASN A 97 -1.46 4.10 -14.82
CA ASN A 97 -0.49 3.06 -15.22
C ASN A 97 -0.58 1.79 -14.34
N GLY A 98 -1.52 1.76 -13.39
CA GLY A 98 -1.76 0.63 -12.49
C GLY A 98 -0.86 0.59 -11.25
N LYS A 99 -0.07 1.62 -10.94
CA LYS A 99 0.68 1.67 -9.66
C LYS A 99 -0.27 1.89 -8.49
N LEU A 100 -0.15 1.07 -7.46
CA LEU A 100 -0.99 1.14 -6.26
C LEU A 100 -0.63 2.36 -5.40
N LEU A 101 -1.67 3.00 -4.86
CA LEU A 101 -1.59 4.16 -3.98
C LEU A 101 -2.20 3.89 -2.60
N TYR A 102 -3.29 3.13 -2.56
CA TYR A 102 -4.02 2.83 -1.33
C TYR A 102 -4.86 1.57 -1.50
N ILE A 103 -5.02 0.81 -0.42
CA ILE A 103 -5.95 -0.32 -0.27
C ILE A 103 -6.58 -0.15 1.11
N SER A 104 -7.87 -0.43 1.29
CA SER A 104 -8.49 -0.36 2.62
C SER A 104 -8.20 -1.62 3.45
N ASP A 105 -8.17 -1.47 4.78
CA ASP A 105 -7.81 -2.55 5.71
C ASP A 105 -8.70 -3.81 5.58
N ASN A 106 -9.99 -3.61 5.25
CA ASN A 106 -10.95 -4.71 5.06
C ASN A 106 -10.69 -5.56 3.80
N ALA A 107 -9.77 -5.15 2.91
CA ALA A 107 -9.37 -5.96 1.76
C ALA A 107 -8.84 -7.35 2.18
N ALA A 108 -8.31 -7.47 3.40
CA ALA A 108 -7.86 -8.74 3.95
C ALA A 108 -8.97 -9.80 4.04
N GLU A 109 -10.22 -9.38 4.24
CA GLU A 109 -11.39 -10.29 4.30
C GLU A 109 -11.70 -10.90 2.92
N TYR A 110 -11.39 -10.19 1.84
CA TYR A 110 -11.69 -10.60 0.47
C TYR A 110 -10.50 -11.28 -0.22
N LEU A 111 -9.29 -10.73 -0.01
CA LEU A 111 -8.06 -11.16 -0.69
C LEU A 111 -7.20 -12.09 0.17
N GLY A 112 -7.43 -12.14 1.48
CA GLY A 112 -6.66 -12.99 2.40
C GLY A 112 -5.23 -12.52 2.69
N HIS A 113 -4.90 -11.29 2.28
CA HIS A 113 -3.62 -10.63 2.54
C HIS A 113 -3.87 -9.30 3.26
N SER A 114 -3.00 -8.94 4.19
CA SER A 114 -3.08 -7.63 4.85
C SER A 114 -2.88 -6.49 3.84
N MET A 115 -3.42 -5.30 4.14
CA MET A 115 -3.18 -4.10 3.34
C MET A 115 -1.67 -3.87 3.15
N GLU A 116 -0.90 -4.03 4.23
CA GLU A 116 0.55 -3.83 4.22
C GLU A 116 1.22 -4.84 3.30
N ASP A 117 0.90 -6.14 3.38
CA ASP A 117 1.49 -7.16 2.51
C ASP A 117 1.19 -6.89 1.04
N LEU A 118 -0.05 -6.49 0.72
CA LEU A 118 -0.46 -6.16 -0.64
C LEU A 118 0.31 -4.95 -1.19
N LEU A 119 0.56 -3.92 -0.38
CA LEU A 119 1.32 -2.73 -0.80
C LEU A 119 2.83 -2.95 -0.81
N ILE A 120 3.34 -3.84 0.03
CA ILE A 120 4.76 -4.20 0.11
C ILE A 120 5.15 -5.07 -1.10
N HIS A 121 4.33 -6.07 -1.42
CA HIS A 121 4.63 -7.07 -2.43
C HIS A 121 3.96 -6.81 -3.78
N GLY A 122 2.89 -6.01 -3.82
CA GLY A 122 2.25 -5.53 -5.02
C GLY A 122 2.59 -4.06 -5.26
N ASP A 123 3.50 -3.79 -6.18
CA ASP A 123 3.76 -2.40 -6.61
C ASP A 123 2.69 -1.95 -7.62
N SER A 124 2.06 -2.91 -8.30
CA SER A 124 1.02 -2.68 -9.28
C SER A 124 -0.23 -3.53 -9.05
N VAL A 125 -1.38 -3.02 -9.48
CA VAL A 125 -2.64 -3.77 -9.51
C VAL A 125 -2.52 -5.06 -10.33
N TYR A 126 -1.63 -5.10 -11.32
CA TYR A 126 -1.42 -6.30 -12.13
C TYR A 126 -0.79 -7.45 -11.32
N ASP A 127 -0.11 -7.16 -10.21
CA ASP A 127 0.45 -8.20 -9.33
C ASP A 127 -0.66 -8.95 -8.54
N VAL A 128 -1.81 -8.29 -8.36
CA VAL A 128 -2.95 -8.84 -7.60
C VAL A 128 -4.10 -9.32 -8.49
N ILE A 129 -4.03 -9.10 -9.81
CA ILE A 129 -5.05 -9.53 -10.78
C ILE A 129 -4.60 -10.81 -11.51
N ASP A 130 -5.57 -11.66 -11.88
CA ASP A 130 -5.33 -12.85 -12.71
C ASP A 130 -4.70 -12.44 -14.05
N LYS A 131 -3.67 -13.17 -14.49
CA LYS A 131 -2.93 -12.87 -15.72
C LYS A 131 -3.83 -12.75 -16.95
N GLN A 132 -4.94 -13.51 -16.99
CA GLN A 132 -5.88 -13.49 -18.11
C GLN A 132 -6.62 -12.14 -18.24
N ASP A 133 -6.84 -11.45 -17.12
CA ASP A 133 -7.65 -10.22 -17.09
C ASP A 133 -6.78 -8.95 -17.11
N GLN A 134 -5.45 -9.07 -16.97
CA GLN A 134 -4.52 -7.93 -16.93
C GLN A 134 -4.62 -7.04 -18.17
N GLN A 135 -4.77 -7.62 -19.37
CA GLN A 135 -4.86 -6.84 -20.61
C GLN A 135 -6.16 -6.03 -20.68
N THR A 136 -7.27 -6.63 -20.26
CA THR A 136 -8.58 -5.95 -20.19
C THR A 136 -8.52 -4.77 -19.22
N VAL A 137 -7.99 -5.00 -18.02
CA VAL A 137 -7.86 -3.96 -16.99
C VAL A 137 -6.93 -2.83 -17.46
N ARG A 138 -5.84 -3.17 -18.16
CA ARG A 138 -4.94 -2.17 -18.73
C ARG A 138 -5.63 -1.31 -19.78
N SER A 139 -6.46 -1.90 -20.62
CA SER A 139 -7.27 -1.16 -21.60
C SER A 139 -8.21 -0.17 -20.91
N GLU A 140 -8.94 -0.61 -19.89
CA GLU A 140 -9.88 0.23 -19.13
C GLU A 140 -9.19 1.38 -18.38
N LEU A 141 -8.01 1.13 -17.81
CA LEU A 141 -7.23 2.16 -17.12
C LEU A 141 -6.60 3.18 -18.09
N SER A 142 -6.28 2.77 -19.31
CA SER A 142 -5.66 3.64 -20.34
C SER A 142 -6.64 4.59 -21.02
N ARG A 143 -7.95 4.31 -20.92
CA ARG A 143 -8.98 5.12 -21.55
C ARG A 143 -9.02 6.51 -20.93
N ALA A 144 -8.97 7.55 -21.77
CA ALA A 144 -8.96 8.94 -21.33
C ALA A 144 -10.16 9.23 -20.40
N PRO A 145 -9.96 9.92 -19.26
CA PRO A 145 -11.06 10.26 -18.36
C PRO A 145 -12.04 11.16 -19.10
N THR A 146 -13.22 10.60 -19.36
CA THR A 146 -14.42 11.29 -19.84
C THR A 146 -15.11 11.87 -18.61
N ASP A 147 -15.45 13.15 -18.66
CA ASP A 147 -16.01 13.85 -17.51
C ASP A 147 -17.36 13.21 -17.14
N GLY A 148 -17.50 12.74 -15.90
CA GLY A 148 -18.73 12.14 -15.36
C GLY A 148 -19.03 10.68 -15.68
N GLU A 149 -18.13 9.91 -16.32
CA GLU A 149 -18.37 8.48 -16.54
C GLU A 149 -17.89 7.60 -15.37
N ASP A 150 -18.86 6.97 -14.68
CA ASP A 150 -18.60 5.83 -13.81
C ASP A 150 -18.19 4.62 -14.65
N ARG A 151 -17.00 4.08 -14.37
CA ARG A 151 -16.47 2.91 -15.07
C ARG A 151 -16.70 1.66 -14.26
N VAL A 152 -17.28 0.66 -14.91
CA VAL A 152 -17.50 -0.67 -14.33
C VAL A 152 -16.84 -1.71 -15.22
N PHE A 153 -15.96 -2.51 -14.64
CA PHE A 153 -15.38 -3.68 -15.27
C PHE A 153 -15.26 -4.81 -14.26
N LEU A 154 -15.19 -6.04 -14.75
CA LEU A 154 -15.01 -7.23 -13.94
C LEU A 154 -13.60 -7.79 -14.18
N CYS A 155 -12.92 -8.16 -13.11
CA CYS A 155 -11.65 -8.87 -13.18
C CYS A 155 -11.53 -9.84 -12.00
N ARG A 156 -10.77 -10.90 -12.20
CA ARG A 156 -10.44 -11.86 -11.14
C ARG A 156 -9.20 -11.38 -10.40
N MET A 157 -9.28 -11.42 -9.08
CA MET A 157 -8.15 -11.11 -8.21
C MET A 157 -7.54 -12.38 -7.62
N ASN A 158 -6.22 -12.37 -7.46
CA ASN A 158 -5.46 -13.43 -6.83
C ASN A 158 -5.67 -13.39 -5.32
N VAL A 159 -6.50 -14.30 -4.82
CA VAL A 159 -6.72 -14.50 -3.39
C VAL A 159 -5.60 -15.36 -2.80
N ALA A 160 -5.17 -15.03 -1.57
CA ALA A 160 -4.21 -15.79 -0.79
C ALA A 160 -4.56 -17.28 -0.80
N ARG A 161 -3.55 -18.14 -0.95
CA ARG A 161 -3.74 -19.60 -0.96
C ARG A 161 -4.44 -20.10 0.31
N ASN A 162 -4.27 -19.41 1.43
CA ASN A 162 -4.88 -19.74 2.72
C ASN A 162 -6.35 -19.29 2.83
N ALA A 163 -6.74 -18.19 2.17
CA ALA A 163 -8.12 -17.69 2.20
C ALA A 163 -9.10 -18.53 1.36
N ARG A 164 -8.60 -19.29 0.38
CA ARG A 164 -9.42 -20.25 -0.39
C ARG A 164 -10.06 -21.35 0.47
N ARG A 165 -9.56 -21.60 1.69
CA ARG A 165 -10.13 -22.57 2.64
C ARG A 165 -11.29 -21.98 3.47
N GLN A 166 -11.31 -20.68 3.72
CA GLN A 166 -12.39 -20.03 4.49
C GLN A 166 -13.64 -19.75 3.63
N MET A 167 -13.47 -19.49 2.32
CA MET A 167 -14.60 -19.34 1.39
C MET A 167 -15.42 -20.62 1.17
N ARG A 168 -15.05 -21.75 1.80
CA ARG A 168 -15.77 -23.04 1.72
C ARG A 168 -16.65 -23.34 2.95
N PHE A 169 -16.79 -22.42 3.89
CA PHE A 169 -17.74 -22.50 5.01
C PHE A 169 -18.68 -21.28 4.97
N GLY A 170 -20.00 -21.37 4.83
CA GLY A 170 -20.86 -22.54 4.70
C GLY A 170 -22.32 -22.12 4.59
N ASP A 171 -23.15 -23.03 4.07
CA ASP A 171 -24.55 -23.15 4.46
C ASP A 171 -24.63 -23.15 5.99
N GLN A 172 -24.93 -21.99 6.57
CA GLN A 172 -25.12 -21.86 8.01
C GLN A 172 -26.54 -22.35 8.33
N LYS A 173 -26.72 -23.68 8.42
CA LYS A 173 -27.93 -24.26 9.02
C LYS A 173 -27.93 -23.94 10.51
N VAL A 174 -28.62 -22.86 10.87
CA VAL A 174 -28.93 -22.52 12.26
C VAL A 174 -29.95 -23.55 12.77
N ASN A 175 -29.51 -24.50 13.58
CA ASN A 175 -30.41 -25.39 14.32
C ASN A 175 -31.00 -24.61 15.50
N ILE A 176 -32.21 -24.11 15.31
CA ILE A 176 -33.05 -23.61 16.41
C ILE A 176 -33.65 -24.86 17.08
N LYS A 177 -33.24 -25.16 18.32
CA LYS A 177 -33.96 -26.12 19.16
C LYS A 177 -35.05 -25.37 19.92
N PRO A 178 -36.32 -25.80 19.85
CA PRO A 178 -37.36 -25.26 20.71
C PRO A 178 -37.17 -25.79 22.13
N HIS A 179 -37.32 -24.90 23.11
CA HIS A 179 -37.74 -25.25 24.45
C HIS A 179 -39.24 -25.05 24.55
#